data_AF-A0A9P7TZK4-F1
#
_entry.id   AF-A0A9P7TZK4-F1
#
_cell.length_a   1.000
_cell.length_b   1.000
_cell.length_c   1.000
_cell.angle_alpha   90.00
_cell.angle_beta   90.00
_cell.angle_gamma   90.00
#
_symmetry.space_group_name_H-M   'P 1'
#
loop_
_entity.id
_entity.type
_entity.pdbx_description
1 polymer ?
#
loop_
_entity_poly.entity_id
_entity_poly.type
_entity_poly.pdbx_seq_one_letter_code
_entity_poly.pdbx_strand_id
1 'polypeptide(L)'
;MVFILPNISVPEGNAAAIYIGSVRDVAYAIETGGTPNFKFLGGVGSGKHSALFKITSNSTDADGSGLVLGISVESSESVKQKLQDLAAEKTNALAVDAHEARLSTTILAQRIIQNAFNFLASFSGSAGPGGVEVVPLKAFEEWWRKFETRIRADPDFLDRQRD
;
A
#
# COMPACT_ATOMS: atom_id res chain seq x y z
N MET A 1 -2.79 -19.31 -4.57
CA MET A 1 -3.39 -19.72 -5.87
C MET A 1 -4.53 -20.67 -5.57
N VAL A 2 -5.67 -20.55 -6.27
CA VAL A 2 -6.81 -21.45 -6.11
C VAL A 2 -7.14 -22.07 -7.47
N PHE A 3 -7.40 -23.37 -7.51
CA PHE A 3 -7.76 -24.09 -8.73
C PHE A 3 -8.71 -25.24 -8.43
N ILE A 4 -9.51 -25.61 -9.42
CA ILE A 4 -10.42 -26.76 -9.36
C ILE A 4 -9.62 -28.01 -9.75
N LEU A 5 -9.78 -29.10 -8.99
CA LEU A 5 -9.13 -30.37 -9.28
C LEU A 5 -9.68 -31.00 -10.58
N PRO A 6 -8.84 -31.71 -11.35
CA PRO A 6 -9.30 -32.46 -12.51
C PRO A 6 -10.35 -33.49 -12.06
N ASN A 7 -11.45 -33.57 -12.82
CA ASN A 7 -12.64 -34.42 -12.56
C ASN A 7 -13.65 -33.89 -11.54
N ILE A 8 -13.48 -32.68 -11.03
CA ILE A 8 -14.49 -32.00 -10.21
C ILE A 8 -14.98 -30.78 -10.99
N SER A 9 -16.30 -30.67 -11.18
CA SER A 9 -16.92 -29.47 -11.76
C SER A 9 -17.83 -28.82 -10.73
N VAL A 10 -17.87 -27.48 -10.76
CA VAL A 10 -18.88 -26.74 -10.01
C VAL A 10 -20.24 -27.02 -10.65
N PRO A 11 -21.34 -27.12 -9.87
CA PRO A 11 -22.69 -27.31 -10.41
C PRO A 11 -23.02 -26.28 -11.51
N GLU A 12 -23.87 -26.68 -12.47
CA GLU A 12 -24.31 -25.78 -13.53
C GLU A 12 -25.01 -24.54 -12.94
N GLY A 13 -24.71 -23.38 -13.52
CA GLY A 13 -25.21 -22.10 -13.02
C GLY A 13 -24.49 -21.57 -11.78
N ASN A 14 -23.56 -22.31 -11.17
CA ASN A 14 -22.85 -21.92 -9.95
C ASN A 14 -21.36 -21.60 -10.18
N ALA A 15 -20.78 -20.87 -9.24
CA ALA A 15 -19.37 -20.56 -9.16
C ALA A 15 -18.90 -20.64 -7.70
N ALA A 16 -17.63 -20.97 -7.48
CA ALA A 16 -17.01 -20.93 -6.16
C ALA A 16 -16.49 -19.51 -5.89
N ALA A 17 -17.10 -18.84 -4.91
CA ALA A 17 -16.66 -17.59 -4.34
C ALA A 17 -15.53 -17.83 -3.33
N ILE A 18 -14.44 -17.08 -3.47
CA ILE A 18 -13.22 -17.20 -2.68
C ILE A 18 -13.13 -16.01 -1.73
N TYR A 19 -12.95 -16.30 -0.45
CA TYR A 19 -12.85 -15.33 0.62
C TYR A 19 -11.58 -15.54 1.46
N ILE A 20 -11.10 -14.49 2.11
CA ILE A 20 -9.98 -14.56 3.06
C ILE A 20 -10.35 -13.86 4.37
N GLY A 21 -9.96 -14.45 5.48
CA GLY A 21 -10.13 -13.89 6.83
C GLY A 21 -8.92 -14.19 7.71
N SER A 22 -8.81 -13.51 8.84
CA SER A 22 -7.80 -13.82 9.85
C SER A 22 -8.26 -15.00 10.71
N VAL A 23 -7.32 -15.84 11.16
CA VAL A 23 -7.61 -16.85 12.18
C VAL A 23 -8.15 -16.20 13.46
N ARG A 24 -7.73 -14.98 13.78
CA ARG A 24 -8.25 -14.20 14.92
C ARG A 24 -9.73 -13.84 14.73
N ASP A 25 -10.10 -13.36 13.54
CA ASP A 25 -11.50 -13.02 13.24
C ASP A 25 -12.40 -14.25 13.31
N VAL A 26 -11.88 -15.40 12.85
CA VAL A 26 -12.58 -16.68 12.94
C VAL A 26 -12.72 -17.14 14.39
N ALA A 27 -11.66 -17.07 15.19
CA ALA A 27 -11.70 -17.43 16.60
C ALA A 27 -12.68 -16.53 17.39
N TYR A 28 -12.61 -15.21 17.17
CA TYR A 28 -13.49 -14.25 17.82
C TYR A 28 -14.97 -14.48 17.45
N ALA A 29 -15.26 -14.79 16.18
CA ALA A 29 -16.61 -15.10 15.74
C ALA A 29 -17.17 -16.37 16.40
N ILE A 30 -16.33 -17.40 16.60
CA ILE A 30 -16.72 -18.62 17.30
C ILE A 30 -17.05 -18.33 18.77
N GLU A 31 -16.23 -17.52 19.45
CA GLU A 31 -16.43 -17.17 20.86
C GLU A 31 -17.67 -16.30 21.09
N THR A 32 -17.97 -15.38 20.16
CA THR A 32 -19.08 -14.43 20.27
C THR A 32 -20.37 -14.92 19.60
N GLY A 33 -20.35 -16.07 18.92
CA GLY A 33 -21.46 -16.54 18.08
C GLY A 33 -21.73 -15.65 16.86
N GLY A 34 -20.74 -14.84 16.47
CA GLY A 34 -20.82 -13.89 15.36
C GLY A 34 -20.47 -14.50 14.00
N THR A 35 -20.46 -13.66 12.97
CA THR A 35 -19.93 -14.03 11.65
C THR A 35 -18.49 -13.53 11.50
N PRO A 36 -17.55 -14.39 11.09
CA PRO A 36 -16.17 -13.98 10.88
C PRO A 36 -16.06 -13.01 9.72
N ASN A 37 -15.17 -12.02 9.87
CA ASN A 37 -14.93 -11.03 8.83
C ASN A 37 -14.14 -11.65 7.68
N PHE A 38 -14.86 -11.95 6.60
CA PHE A 38 -14.30 -12.52 5.38
C PHE A 38 -14.34 -11.49 4.25
N LYS A 39 -13.18 -11.19 3.68
CA LYS A 39 -13.05 -10.34 2.49
C LYS A 39 -13.15 -11.18 1.22
N PHE A 40 -14.02 -10.78 0.30
CA PHE A 40 -14.13 -11.41 -1.02
C PHE A 40 -12.89 -11.13 -1.87
N LEU A 41 -12.32 -12.18 -2.46
CA LEU A 41 -11.14 -12.10 -3.33
C LEU A 41 -11.49 -12.27 -4.82
N GLY A 42 -12.51 -13.07 -5.12
CA GLY A 42 -12.95 -13.37 -6.48
C GLY A 42 -13.64 -14.72 -6.58
N GLY A 43 -13.80 -15.23 -7.81
CA GLY A 43 -14.46 -16.52 -8.04
C GLY A 43 -13.80 -17.40 -9.10
N VAL A 44 -14.05 -18.70 -9.01
CA VAL A 44 -13.67 -19.74 -9.98
C VAL A 44 -14.90 -20.57 -10.38
N GLY A 45 -14.97 -21.02 -11.62
CA GLY A 45 -16.13 -21.73 -12.16
C GLY A 45 -15.83 -22.37 -13.52
N SER A 46 -16.86 -22.85 -14.23
CA SER A 46 -16.72 -23.58 -15.50
C SER A 46 -16.01 -22.80 -16.61
N GLY A 47 -16.08 -21.47 -16.60
CA GLY A 47 -15.33 -20.61 -17.54
C GLY A 47 -13.90 -20.27 -17.10
N LYS A 48 -13.57 -20.44 -15.81
CA LYS A 48 -12.27 -20.08 -15.23
C LYS A 48 -11.92 -21.02 -14.07
N HIS A 49 -11.10 -22.01 -14.38
CA HIS A 49 -10.76 -23.12 -13.49
C HIS A 49 -9.67 -22.79 -12.45
N SER A 50 -9.02 -21.63 -12.55
CA SER A 50 -8.00 -21.19 -11.60
C SER A 50 -7.93 -19.67 -11.49
N ALA A 51 -7.46 -19.20 -10.33
CA ALA A 51 -7.25 -17.79 -10.05
C ALA A 51 -6.04 -17.56 -9.12
N LEU A 52 -5.33 -16.47 -9.39
CA LEU A 52 -4.26 -15.96 -8.56
C LEU A 52 -4.76 -14.70 -7.84
N PHE A 53 -4.55 -14.65 -6.53
CA PHE A 53 -4.92 -13.50 -5.70
C PHE A 53 -3.69 -13.00 -4.97
N LYS A 54 -3.39 -11.70 -5.09
CA LYS A 54 -2.36 -11.04 -4.29
C LYS A 54 -2.95 -10.78 -2.91
N ILE A 55 -2.31 -11.32 -1.88
CA ILE A 55 -2.68 -11.10 -0.49
C ILE A 55 -1.69 -10.09 0.08
N THR A 56 -2.18 -8.92 0.47
CA THR A 56 -1.40 -7.92 1.20
C THR A 56 -1.71 -8.07 2.68
N SER A 57 -0.83 -8.77 3.41
CA SER A 57 -0.89 -8.79 4.87
C SER A 57 -0.25 -7.51 5.38
N ASN A 58 -1.05 -6.58 5.91
CA ASN A 58 -0.50 -5.48 6.71
C ASN A 58 0.05 -6.10 7.99
N SER A 59 1.37 -6.23 8.05
CA SER A 59 2.14 -6.93 9.08
C SER A 59 2.19 -6.20 10.43
N THR A 60 1.10 -5.53 10.83
CA THR A 60 0.97 -4.93 12.17
C THR A 60 0.39 -5.89 13.20
N ASP A 61 -0.18 -7.03 12.77
CA ASP A 61 -0.67 -8.08 13.67
C ASP A 61 0.35 -9.20 13.83
N ALA A 62 1.35 -8.97 14.69
CA ALA A 62 2.42 -9.91 15.01
C ALA A 62 2.01 -11.07 15.95
N ASP A 63 0.72 -11.21 16.32
CA ASP A 63 0.29 -12.05 17.43
C ASP A 63 -0.88 -13.00 17.11
N GLY A 64 -0.82 -13.66 15.95
CA GLY A 64 -1.85 -14.62 15.50
C GLY A 64 -1.90 -14.82 13.98
N SER A 65 -0.73 -14.99 13.36
CA SER A 65 -0.44 -14.84 11.92
C SER A 65 -1.02 -15.89 10.97
N GLY A 66 -2.16 -16.49 11.30
CA GLY A 66 -2.86 -17.42 10.42
C GLY A 66 -3.86 -16.70 9.52
N LEU A 67 -3.85 -17.02 8.23
CA LEU A 67 -4.91 -16.65 7.29
C LEU A 67 -5.79 -17.86 7.01
N VAL A 68 -7.10 -17.65 6.96
CA VAL A 68 -8.09 -18.66 6.61
C VAL A 68 -8.66 -18.35 5.23
N LEU A 69 -8.68 -19.35 4.36
CA LEU A 69 -9.32 -19.28 3.05
C LEU A 69 -10.72 -19.89 3.14
N GLY A 70 -11.75 -19.09 2.85
CA GLY A 70 -13.14 -19.54 2.75
C GLY A 70 -13.55 -19.79 1.30
N ILE A 71 -14.20 -20.91 1.03
CA ILE A 71 -14.74 -21.24 -0.30
C ILE A 71 -16.24 -21.50 -0.16
N SER A 72 -17.06 -20.72 -0.86
CA SER A 72 -18.52 -20.88 -0.87
C SER A 72 -19.01 -21.12 -2.30
N VAL A 73 -19.93 -22.05 -2.50
CA VAL A 73 -20.56 -22.28 -3.81
C VAL A 73 -21.82 -21.44 -3.90
N GLU A 74 -21.82 -20.49 -4.82
CA GLU A 74 -22.90 -19.52 -5.01
C GLU A 74 -23.37 -19.52 -6.48
N SER A 75 -24.48 -18.86 -6.79
CA SER A 75 -24.89 -18.67 -8.18
C SER A 75 -23.85 -17.85 -8.94
N SER A 76 -23.61 -18.21 -10.20
CA SER A 76 -22.66 -17.53 -11.06
C SER A 76 -23.04 -16.05 -11.28
N GLU A 77 -24.33 -15.72 -11.19
CA GLU A 77 -24.84 -14.35 -11.24
C GLU A 77 -24.41 -13.54 -10.00
N SER A 78 -24.60 -14.07 -8.79
CA SER A 78 -24.15 -13.44 -7.53
C SER A 78 -22.65 -13.18 -7.54
N VAL A 79 -21.85 -14.18 -7.96
CA VAL A 79 -20.39 -14.04 -8.02
C VAL A 79 -19.96 -13.00 -9.05
N LYS A 80 -20.64 -12.91 -10.20
CA LYS A 80 -20.37 -11.87 -11.21
C LYS A 80 -20.67 -10.49 -10.68
N GLN A 81 -21.76 -10.30 -9.93
CA GLN A 81 -22.10 -9.02 -9.33
C GLN A 81 -21.05 -8.59 -8.30
N LYS A 82 -20.67 -9.48 -7.38
CA LYS A 82 -19.58 -9.22 -6.42
C LYS A 82 -18.24 -8.89 -7.09
N LEU A 83 -17.95 -9.51 -8.24
CA LEU A 83 -16.75 -9.22 -9.01
C LEU A 83 -16.79 -7.84 -9.67
N GLN A 84 -17.97 -7.38 -10.11
CA GLN A 84 -18.17 -6.03 -10.63
C GLN A 84 -18.00 -4.99 -9.51
N ASP A 85 -18.57 -5.25 -8.33
CA ASP A 85 -18.42 -4.38 -7.16
C ASP A 85 -16.93 -4.27 -6.75
N LEU A 86 -16.21 -5.40 -6.71
CA LEU A 86 -14.78 -5.43 -6.43
C LEU A 86 -13.95 -4.66 -7.48
N ALA A 87 -14.35 -4.68 -8.75
CA ALA A 87 -13.69 -3.92 -9.81
C ALA A 87 -13.94 -2.41 -9.67
N ALA A 88 -15.15 -2.02 -9.27
CA ALA A 88 -15.48 -0.63 -8.96
C ALA A 88 -14.70 -0.12 -7.74
N GLU A 89 -14.60 -0.93 -6.67
CA GLU A 89 -13.82 -0.61 -5.48
C GLU A 89 -12.33 -0.44 -5.80
N LYS A 90 -11.75 -1.32 -6.62
CA LYS A 90 -10.35 -1.19 -7.09
C LYS A 90 -10.11 0.11 -7.86
N THR A 91 -11.08 0.57 -8.65
CA THR A 91 -10.94 1.81 -9.41
C THR A 91 -10.86 3.03 -8.47
N ASN A 92 -11.62 3.02 -7.38
CA ASN A 92 -11.51 4.05 -6.34
C ASN A 92 -10.21 3.94 -5.55
N ALA A 93 -9.77 2.73 -5.18
CA ALA A 93 -8.52 2.55 -4.43
C ALA A 93 -7.27 3.06 -5.20
N LEU A 94 -7.24 2.89 -6.52
CA LEU A 94 -6.16 3.41 -7.38
C LEU A 94 -6.12 4.95 -7.43
N ALA A 95 -7.27 5.62 -7.26
CA ALA A 95 -7.33 7.07 -7.20
C ALA A 95 -6.82 7.63 -5.86
N VAL A 96 -7.04 6.90 -4.76
CA VAL A 96 -6.54 7.26 -3.42
C VAL A 96 -5.02 7.08 -3.33
N ASP A 97 -4.49 5.97 -3.84
CA ASP A 97 -3.04 5.68 -3.87
C ASP A 97 -2.27 6.72 -4.73
N ALA A 98 -2.84 7.12 -5.87
CA ALA A 98 -2.27 8.17 -6.70
C ALA A 98 -2.34 9.57 -6.06
N HIS A 99 -3.34 9.84 -5.22
CA HIS A 99 -3.45 11.09 -4.46
C HIS A 99 -2.43 11.11 -3.31
N GLU A 100 -2.29 10.01 -2.59
CA GLU A 100 -1.34 9.85 -1.48
C GLU A 100 0.11 9.96 -1.97
N ALA A 101 0.43 9.37 -3.12
CA ALA A 101 1.75 9.51 -3.76
C ALA A 101 2.09 10.95 -4.21
N ARG A 102 1.08 11.74 -4.61
CA ARG A 102 1.27 13.16 -4.96
C ARG A 102 1.49 14.03 -3.73
N LEU A 103 0.73 13.76 -2.66
CA LEU A 103 0.93 14.43 -1.37
C LEU A 103 2.30 14.09 -0.78
N SER A 104 2.74 12.83 -0.87
CA SER A 104 4.07 12.43 -0.40
C SER A 104 5.19 13.08 -1.22
N THR A 105 5.04 13.20 -2.55
CA THR A 105 6.00 13.91 -3.41
C THR A 105 6.09 15.41 -3.05
N THR A 106 4.95 16.04 -2.74
CA THR A 106 4.92 17.45 -2.34
C THR A 106 5.57 17.65 -0.97
N ILE A 107 5.27 16.79 -0.01
CA ILE A 107 5.87 16.80 1.33
C ILE A 107 7.38 16.53 1.23
N LEU A 108 7.80 15.58 0.39
CA LEU A 108 9.21 15.27 0.15
C LEU A 108 9.95 16.46 -0.45
N ALA A 109 9.40 17.08 -1.50
CA ALA A 109 9.99 18.28 -2.11
C ALA A 109 10.13 19.42 -1.09
N GLN A 110 9.11 19.64 -0.26
CA GLN A 110 9.16 20.61 0.82
C GLN A 110 10.25 20.29 1.85
N ARG A 111 10.40 19.01 2.25
CA ARG A 111 11.47 18.55 3.16
C ARG A 111 12.86 18.75 2.58
N ILE A 112 13.04 18.46 1.28
CA ILE A 112 14.31 18.69 0.56
C ILE A 112 14.67 20.18 0.60
N ILE A 113 13.71 21.05 0.25
CA ILE A 113 13.92 22.51 0.23
C ILE A 113 14.20 23.04 1.64
N GLN A 114 13.49 22.54 2.66
CA GLN A 114 13.68 22.98 4.04
C GLN A 114 15.04 22.56 4.60
N ASN A 115 15.51 21.34 4.29
CA ASN A 115 16.85 20.91 4.64
C ASN A 115 17.93 21.78 3.95
N ALA A 116 17.75 22.05 2.66
CA ALA A 116 18.65 22.92 1.90
C ALA A 116 18.69 24.33 2.52
N PHE A 117 17.53 24.90 2.80
CA PHE A 117 17.41 26.23 3.41
C PHE A 117 18.14 26.31 4.75
N ASN A 118 17.91 25.35 5.66
CA ASN A 118 18.57 25.32 6.97
C ASN A 118 20.10 25.24 6.84
N PHE A 119 20.60 24.47 5.87
CA PHE A 119 22.03 24.38 5.61
C PHE A 119 22.58 25.70 5.06
N LEU A 120 21.95 26.28 4.04
CA LEU A 120 22.41 27.52 3.40
C LEU A 120 22.29 28.73 4.34
N ALA A 121 21.26 28.77 5.18
CA ALA A 121 21.09 29.80 6.21
C ALA A 121 22.22 29.79 7.24
N SER A 122 22.84 28.63 7.51
CA SER A 122 24.02 28.59 8.40
C SER A 122 25.25 29.33 7.84
N PHE A 123 25.29 29.60 6.52
CA PHE A 123 26.37 30.34 5.85
C PHE A 123 26.01 31.82 5.62
N SER A 124 24.80 32.24 5.99
CA SER A 124 24.25 33.54 5.61
C SER A 124 24.79 34.74 6.41
N GLY A 125 25.83 34.50 7.23
CA GLY A 125 26.61 35.54 7.90
C GLY A 125 27.68 36.25 7.05
N SER A 126 27.90 35.83 5.80
CA SER A 126 28.89 36.48 4.91
C SER A 126 28.22 37.53 4.03
N ALA A 127 28.07 38.74 4.57
CA ALA A 127 27.55 39.88 3.82
C ALA A 127 28.47 40.21 2.63
N GLY A 128 27.92 40.16 1.42
CA GLY A 128 28.61 40.62 0.22
C GLY A 128 28.80 42.15 0.22
N PRO A 129 29.54 42.71 -0.75
CA PRO A 129 29.70 44.16 -0.87
C PRO A 129 28.32 44.82 -0.99
N GLY A 130 27.97 45.69 -0.04
CA GLY A 130 26.68 46.38 0.02
C GLY A 130 25.61 45.76 0.91
N GLY A 131 25.95 44.77 1.76
CA GLY A 131 25.02 44.24 2.77
C GLY A 131 23.98 43.26 2.21
N VAL A 132 24.18 42.77 0.99
CA VAL A 132 23.34 41.74 0.39
C VAL A 132 23.79 40.38 0.92
N GLU A 133 22.86 39.65 1.54
CA GLU A 133 23.03 38.27 1.97
C GLU A 133 23.08 37.38 0.73
N VAL A 134 24.30 37.02 0.33
CA VAL A 134 24.54 36.19 -0.85
C VAL A 134 24.87 34.78 -0.40
N VAL A 135 24.15 33.79 -0.94
CA VAL A 135 24.49 32.38 -0.73
C VAL A 135 25.59 32.01 -1.72
N PRO A 136 26.80 31.63 -1.28
CA PRO A 136 27.85 31.21 -2.19
C PRO A 136 27.44 29.93 -2.93
N LEU A 137 27.50 29.93 -4.27
CA LEU A 137 27.15 28.75 -5.07
C LEU A 137 27.94 27.49 -4.67
N LYS A 138 29.19 27.66 -4.21
CA LYS A 138 30.02 26.56 -3.69
C LYS A 138 29.44 25.88 -2.45
N ALA A 139 28.75 26.62 -1.58
CA ALA A 139 28.11 26.05 -0.40
C ALA A 139 26.93 25.16 -0.80
N PHE A 140 26.19 25.55 -1.84
CA PHE A 140 25.11 24.75 -2.40
C PHE A 140 25.64 23.48 -3.07
N GLU A 141 26.70 23.57 -3.87
CA GLU A 141 27.35 22.39 -4.49
C GLU A 141 27.83 21.39 -3.43
N GLU A 142 28.42 21.88 -2.33
CA GLU A 142 28.88 21.01 -1.24
C GLU A 142 27.72 20.37 -0.48
N TRP A 143 26.64 21.11 -0.23
CA TRP A 143 25.41 20.57 0.33
C TRP A 143 24.84 19.46 -0.55
N TRP A 144 24.70 19.72 -1.86
CA TRP A 144 24.15 18.76 -2.81
C TRP A 144 24.93 17.44 -2.81
N ARG A 145 26.27 17.51 -2.79
CA ARG A 145 27.12 16.31 -2.70
C ARG A 145 26.87 15.50 -1.42
N LYS A 146 26.71 16.18 -0.28
CA LYS A 146 26.41 15.53 1.01
C LYS A 146 25.01 14.93 1.02
N PHE A 147 24.04 15.64 0.45
CA PHE A 147 22.66 15.20 0.30
C PHE A 147 22.58 13.93 -0.58
N GLU A 148 23.22 13.92 -1.74
CA GLU A 148 23.23 12.77 -2.67
C GLU A 148 23.87 11.52 -2.03
N THR A 149 24.94 11.71 -1.26
CA THR A 149 25.58 10.61 -0.55
C THR A 149 24.65 10.04 0.53
N ARG A 150 23.94 10.92 1.27
CA ARG A 150 23.00 10.49 2.32
C ARG A 150 21.74 9.84 1.78
N ILE A 151 21.10 10.39 0.73
CA ILE A 151 19.88 9.82 0.16
C ILE A 151 20.13 8.43 -0.45
N ARG A 152 21.34 8.19 -1.00
CA ARG A 152 21.73 6.87 -1.50
C ARG A 152 21.96 5.86 -0.38
N ALA A 153 22.53 6.32 0.75
CA ALA A 153 22.81 5.46 1.90
C ALA A 153 21.56 5.20 2.76
N ASP A 154 20.66 6.17 2.86
CA ASP A 154 19.45 6.13 3.68
C ASP A 154 18.34 6.96 3.02
N PRO A 155 17.44 6.35 2.23
CA PRO A 155 16.36 7.05 1.56
C PRO A 155 15.36 7.73 2.52
N ASP A 156 15.26 7.25 3.77
CA ASP A 156 14.29 7.71 4.77
C ASP A 156 14.83 8.83 5.67
N PHE A 157 16.06 9.31 5.46
CA PHE A 157 16.69 10.28 6.36
C PHE A 157 15.96 11.63 6.41
N LEU A 158 15.22 12.00 5.36
CA LEU A 158 14.43 13.23 5.29
C LEU A 158 13.22 13.21 6.23
N ASP A 159 12.76 12.02 6.59
CA ASP A 159 11.60 11.83 7.46
C ASP A 159 11.96 11.94 8.94
N ARG A 160 13.24 11.69 9.27
CA ARG A 160 13.77 11.70 10.64
C ARG A 160 14.31 13.06 11.09
N GLN A 161 14.48 14.03 10.20
CA GLN A 161 14.98 15.38 10.54
C GLN A 161 13.98 16.24 11.35
N ARG A 162 12.95 15.62 11.93
CA ARG A 162 11.84 16.29 12.60
C ARG A 162 12.01 16.45 14.12
N ASP A 163 13.15 16.06 14.68
CA ASP A 163 13.50 16.26 16.09
C ASP A 163 14.69 17.22 16.24
#